data_AF-A0A7S2F0X0-F1
#
_entry.id   AF-A0A7S2F0X0-F1
#
_cell.length_a   1.000
_cell.length_b   1.000
_cell.length_c   1.000
_cell.angle_alpha   90.00
_cell.angle_beta   90.00
_cell.angle_gamma   90.00
#
_symmetry.space_group_name_H-M   'P 1'
#
loop_
_entity.id
_entity.type
_entity.pdbx_description
1 polymer ?
#
loop_
_entity_poly.entity_id
_entity_poly.type
_entity_poly.pdbx_seq_one_letter_code
_entity_poly.pdbx_strand_id
1 'polypeptide(L)'
;EIAPVCNEHSWTGGSSMQTAAVVAQFVGTKGPILRVDTACSSSLVATATADHDLRMRPLGSANMVQAIMTQNDPFGFCGLCQIGMLSKKGRCFTFDNASDGFAKGEGCSAIYMEYEGKE
;
A
#
# COMPACT_ATOMS: atom_id res chain seq x y z
N GLU A 1 -3.72 -27.52 4.36
CA GLU A 1 -3.82 -26.05 4.34
C GLU A 1 -4.44 -25.62 5.65
N ILE A 2 -3.66 -25.02 6.56
CA ILE A 2 -4.17 -24.59 7.86
C ILE A 2 -4.76 -23.20 7.64
N ALA A 3 -6.08 -23.12 7.51
CA ALA A 3 -6.75 -21.82 7.56
C ALA A 3 -6.35 -21.11 8.86
N PRO A 4 -6.03 -19.80 8.83
CA PRO A 4 -5.67 -19.08 10.04
C PRO A 4 -6.78 -19.22 11.08
N VAL A 5 -6.39 -19.49 12.33
CA VAL A 5 -7.35 -19.63 13.44
C VAL A 5 -8.03 -18.28 13.65
N CYS A 6 -9.35 -18.24 13.47
CA CYS A 6 -10.14 -17.05 13.75
C CYS A 6 -10.21 -16.83 15.27
N ASN A 7 -9.80 -15.65 15.73
CA ASN A 7 -9.83 -15.21 17.12
C ASN A 7 -10.31 -13.76 17.21
N GLU A 8 -10.38 -13.22 18.43
CA GLU A 8 -10.82 -11.84 18.70
C GLU A 8 -10.02 -10.74 17.98
N HIS A 9 -8.80 -11.04 17.53
CA HIS A 9 -7.93 -10.10 16.80
C HIS A 9 -7.98 -10.31 15.29
N SER A 10 -8.63 -11.35 14.78
CA SER A 10 -8.64 -11.64 13.35
C SER A 10 -9.26 -10.51 12.53
N TRP A 11 -10.27 -9.83 13.07
CA TRP A 11 -10.88 -8.68 12.39
C TRP A 11 -9.97 -7.45 12.42
N THR A 12 -9.42 -7.12 13.59
CA THR A 12 -8.60 -5.90 13.77
C THR A 12 -7.22 -6.03 13.14
N GLY A 13 -6.64 -7.23 13.08
CA GLY A 13 -5.33 -7.50 12.48
C GLY A 13 -5.37 -7.97 11.02
N GLY A 14 -6.45 -8.62 10.59
CA GLY A 14 -6.55 -9.23 9.25
C GLY A 14 -7.39 -8.44 8.24
N SER A 15 -8.25 -7.52 8.70
CA SER A 15 -9.02 -6.68 7.79
C SER A 15 -8.11 -5.63 7.17
N SER A 16 -8.03 -5.64 5.85
CA SER A 16 -7.28 -4.62 5.10
C SER A 16 -7.81 -3.20 5.35
N MET A 17 -9.08 -3.05 5.79
CA MET A 17 -9.65 -1.77 6.19
C MET A 17 -9.05 -1.24 7.50
N GLN A 18 -8.61 -2.14 8.38
CA GLN A 18 -8.07 -1.80 9.70
C GLN A 18 -6.58 -1.45 9.65
N THR A 19 -5.87 -1.82 8.58
CA THR A 19 -4.42 -1.61 8.47
C THR A 19 -4.00 -0.15 8.71
N ALA A 20 -4.73 0.82 8.16
CA ALA A 20 -4.44 2.24 8.39
C ALA A 20 -4.74 2.68 9.84
N ALA A 21 -5.84 2.21 10.42
CA ALA A 21 -6.28 2.56 11.76
C ALA A 21 -5.37 1.99 12.86
N VAL A 22 -4.98 0.72 12.74
CA VAL A 22 -4.07 0.07 13.70
C VAL A 22 -2.73 0.78 13.74
N VAL A 23 -2.16 1.13 12.59
CA VAL A 23 -0.88 1.83 12.57
C VAL A 23 -1.02 3.25 13.11
N ALA A 24 -2.09 3.97 12.74
CA ALA A 24 -2.35 5.31 13.27
C ALA A 24 -2.52 5.30 14.80
N GLN A 25 -3.19 4.28 15.36
CA GLN A 25 -3.29 4.09 16.80
C GLN A 25 -1.92 3.85 17.44
N PHE A 26 -1.07 3.01 16.83
CA PHE A 26 0.28 2.71 17.34
C PHE A 26 1.18 3.95 17.35
N VAL A 27 1.14 4.77 16.29
CA VAL A 27 1.97 5.99 16.20
C VAL A 27 1.35 7.22 16.86
N GLY A 28 0.13 7.11 17.37
CA GLY A 28 -0.56 8.21 18.07
C GLY A 28 -1.06 9.34 17.17
N THR A 29 -1.34 9.06 15.90
CA THR A 29 -1.84 10.06 14.94
C THR A 29 -3.25 10.53 15.33
N LYS A 30 -3.47 11.85 15.37
CA LYS A 30 -4.76 12.47 15.75
C LYS A 30 -5.53 13.10 14.58
N GLY A 31 -4.97 13.04 13.37
CA GLY A 31 -5.61 13.56 12.15
C GLY A 31 -6.48 12.54 11.43
N PRO A 32 -6.98 12.86 10.23
CA PRO A 32 -7.73 11.93 9.40
C PRO A 32 -6.93 10.67 9.08
N ILE A 33 -7.60 9.52 9.13
CA ILE A 33 -7.03 8.21 8.80
C ILE A 33 -7.77 7.71 7.55
N LEU A 34 -7.03 7.53 6.46
CA LEU A 34 -7.59 7.15 5.17
C LEU A 34 -6.88 5.91 4.65
N ARG A 35 -7.65 5.01 4.04
CA ARG A 35 -7.12 3.94 3.19
C ARG A 35 -7.45 4.27 1.74
N VAL A 36 -6.45 4.16 0.88
CA VAL A 36 -6.59 4.31 -0.58
C VAL A 36 -6.30 2.96 -1.22
N ASP A 37 -7.21 2.51 -2.08
CA ASP A 37 -7.05 1.30 -2.87
C ASP A 37 -7.39 1.60 -4.34
N THR A 38 -6.35 1.79 -5.13
CA THR A 38 -6.41 1.98 -6.59
C THR A 38 -5.53 0.95 -7.29
N ALA A 39 -5.43 -0.26 -6.71
CA ALA A 39 -4.52 -1.31 -7.14
C ALA A 39 -3.04 -0.87 -7.14
N CYS A 40 -2.33 -1.01 -8.26
CA CYS A 40 -0.88 -0.79 -8.35
C CYS A 40 -0.45 0.67 -8.10
N SER A 41 -1.37 1.63 -8.22
CA SER A 41 -1.08 3.06 -8.01
C SER A 41 -1.39 3.56 -6.60
N SER A 42 -1.86 2.68 -5.70
CA SER A 42 -2.40 3.08 -4.38
C SER A 42 -1.45 3.96 -3.57
N SER A 43 -0.15 3.61 -3.53
CA SER A 43 0.86 4.39 -2.80
C SER A 43 1.02 5.79 -3.38
N LEU A 44 1.09 5.91 -4.70
CA LEU A 44 1.24 7.19 -5.39
C LEU A 44 0.00 8.07 -5.22
N VAL A 45 -1.20 7.50 -5.29
CA VAL A 45 -2.46 8.22 -5.05
C VAL A 45 -2.57 8.65 -3.59
N ALA A 46 -2.15 7.83 -2.64
CA ALA A 46 -2.09 8.20 -1.22
C ALA A 46 -1.11 9.36 -0.98
N THR A 47 0.07 9.32 -1.60
CA THR A 47 1.04 10.42 -1.56
C THR A 47 0.47 11.71 -2.14
N ALA A 48 -0.15 11.65 -3.32
CA ALA A 48 -0.76 12.81 -3.96
C ALA A 48 -1.90 13.41 -3.12
N THR A 49 -2.74 12.55 -2.52
CA THR A 49 -3.81 12.98 -1.61
C THR A 49 -3.25 13.70 -0.39
N ALA A 50 -2.18 13.17 0.21
CA ALA A 50 -1.56 13.75 1.39
C ALA A 50 -0.81 15.05 1.09
N ASP A 51 -0.15 15.19 -0.07
CA ASP A 51 0.43 16.46 -0.53
C ASP A 51 -0.67 17.52 -0.75
N HIS A 52 -1.78 17.14 -1.38
CA HIS A 52 -2.91 18.04 -1.57
C HIS A 52 -3.50 18.50 -0.22
N ASP A 53 -3.69 17.59 0.74
CA ASP A 53 -4.17 17.92 2.08
C ASP A 53 -3.20 18.86 2.82
N LEU A 54 -1.89 18.63 2.74
CA LEU A 54 -0.88 19.49 3.38
C LEU A 54 -0.93 20.93 2.84
N ARG A 55 -1.11 21.12 1.54
CA ARG A 55 -1.19 22.46 0.92
C ARG A 55 -2.41 23.26 1.36
N MET A 56 -3.46 22.59 1.79
CA MET A 56 -4.72 23.21 2.22
C MET A 56 -4.76 23.48 3.73
N ARG A 57 -3.73 23.08 4.49
CA ARG A 57 -3.67 23.16 5.95
C ARG A 57 -2.67 24.23 6.44
N PRO A 58 -2.77 24.64 7.72
CA PRO A 58 -1.81 25.58 8.30
C PRO A 58 -0.36 25.11 8.20
N LEU A 59 0.58 26.05 8.16
CA LEU A 59 2.02 25.79 8.27
C LEU A 59 2.34 24.91 9.49
N GLY A 60 3.31 24.00 9.31
CA GLY A 60 3.66 23.02 10.34
C GLY A 60 2.70 21.82 10.43
N SER A 61 1.73 21.71 9.50
CA SER A 61 0.97 20.47 9.33
C SER A 61 1.87 19.37 8.78
N ALA A 62 1.65 18.15 9.24
CA ALA A 62 2.36 16.97 8.79
C ALA A 62 1.40 15.80 8.51
N ASN A 63 1.75 15.00 7.51
CA ASN A 63 1.05 13.80 7.11
C ASN A 63 2.02 12.61 7.04
N MET A 64 1.51 11.43 7.36
CA MET A 64 2.24 10.17 7.18
C MET A 64 1.51 9.32 6.15
N VAL A 65 2.22 8.90 5.11
CA VAL A 65 1.70 8.01 4.08
C VAL A 65 2.44 6.69 4.18
N GLN A 66 1.69 5.59 4.10
CA GLN A 66 2.21 4.25 4.23
C GLN A 66 1.63 3.37 3.13
N ALA A 67 2.40 2.41 2.67
CA ALA A 67 1.98 1.44 1.67
C ALA A 67 2.52 0.06 2.04
N ILE A 68 1.73 -0.97 1.77
CA ILE A 68 2.08 -2.36 2.00
C ILE A 68 1.49 -3.23 0.89
N MET A 69 2.26 -4.19 0.42
CA MET A 69 1.85 -5.24 -0.49
C MET A 69 2.47 -6.56 -0.01
N THR A 70 1.61 -7.55 0.29
CA THR A 70 2.01 -8.90 0.66
C THR A 70 1.25 -9.94 -0.16
N GLN A 71 1.79 -11.16 -0.20
CA GLN A 71 1.30 -12.33 -0.89
C GLN A 71 1.12 -13.46 0.12
N ASN A 72 0.09 -13.32 0.96
CA ASN A 72 -0.20 -14.30 2.03
C ASN A 72 -0.73 -15.64 1.53
N ASP A 73 -1.23 -15.70 0.30
CA ASP A 73 -1.82 -16.89 -0.30
C ASP A 73 -1.59 -16.92 -1.83
N PRO A 74 -1.66 -18.11 -2.46
CA PRO A 74 -1.38 -18.25 -3.89
C PRO A 74 -2.52 -17.80 -4.80
N PHE A 75 -3.74 -17.54 -4.30
CA PHE A 75 -4.93 -17.28 -5.12
C PHE A 75 -4.71 -16.09 -6.06
N GLY A 76 -4.24 -14.97 -5.50
CA GLY A 76 -3.96 -13.77 -6.27
C GLY A 76 -2.80 -13.94 -7.27
N PHE A 77 -1.82 -14.79 -6.96
CA PHE A 77 -0.72 -15.08 -7.89
C PHE A 77 -1.20 -15.98 -9.05
N CYS A 78 -1.90 -17.06 -8.73
CA CYS A 78 -2.48 -17.98 -9.71
C CYS A 78 -3.46 -17.26 -10.65
N GLY A 79 -4.32 -16.39 -10.12
CA GLY A 79 -5.24 -15.59 -10.93
C GLY A 79 -4.51 -14.73 -11.97
N LEU A 80 -3.44 -14.03 -11.56
CA LEU A 80 -2.62 -13.21 -12.46
C LEU A 80 -1.88 -14.05 -13.52
N CYS A 81 -1.45 -15.27 -13.18
CA CYS A 81 -0.91 -16.22 -14.16
C CYS A 81 -1.95 -16.62 -15.21
N GLN A 82 -3.18 -16.93 -14.80
CA GLN A 82 -4.24 -17.38 -15.72
C GLN A 82 -4.64 -16.32 -16.75
N ILE A 83 -4.56 -15.04 -16.37
CA ILE A 83 -4.83 -13.92 -17.29
C ILE A 83 -3.57 -13.40 -18.01
N GLY A 84 -2.43 -14.09 -17.88
CA GLY A 84 -1.21 -13.77 -18.63
C GLY A 84 -0.49 -12.50 -18.20
N MET A 85 -0.70 -12.00 -16.97
CA MET A 85 -0.07 -10.77 -16.48
C MET A 85 1.37 -10.98 -15.95
N LEU A 86 1.69 -12.19 -15.48
CA LEU A 86 3.00 -12.49 -14.88
C LEU A 86 3.99 -13.08 -15.89
N SER A 87 5.24 -12.62 -15.82
CA SER A 87 6.35 -13.17 -16.59
C SER A 87 6.62 -14.62 -16.18
N LYS A 88 6.76 -15.52 -17.18
CA LYS A 88 7.13 -16.93 -16.91
C LYS A 88 8.55 -17.08 -16.39
N LYS A 89 9.39 -16.06 -16.61
CA LYS A 89 10.78 -16.00 -16.14
C LYS A 89 10.90 -15.35 -14.76
N GLY A 90 9.78 -14.90 -14.17
CA GLY A 90 9.77 -14.28 -12.84
C GLY A 90 10.55 -12.97 -12.77
N ARG A 91 10.71 -12.26 -13.89
CA ARG A 91 11.47 -10.99 -13.95
C ARG A 91 10.75 -9.96 -14.81
N CYS A 92 10.80 -8.69 -14.39
CA CYS A 92 10.41 -7.56 -15.23
C CYS A 92 11.52 -7.28 -16.24
N PHE A 93 11.23 -7.43 -17.53
CA PHE A 93 12.12 -7.02 -18.61
C PHE A 93 11.71 -5.64 -19.12
N THR A 94 11.87 -4.63 -18.25
CA THR A 94 11.38 -3.27 -18.51
C THR A 94 11.98 -2.71 -19.79
N PHE A 95 11.13 -2.38 -20.76
CA PHE A 95 11.49 -1.84 -22.08
C PHE A 95 12.31 -2.77 -22.99
N ASP A 96 12.42 -4.06 -22.67
CA ASP A 96 13.10 -5.06 -23.51
C ASP A 96 12.12 -5.74 -24.48
N ASN A 97 12.58 -6.13 -25.67
CA ASN A 97 11.79 -6.88 -26.65
C ASN A 97 11.34 -8.27 -26.13
N ALA A 98 12.04 -8.83 -25.14
CA ALA A 98 11.71 -10.10 -24.51
C ALA A 98 10.66 -9.97 -23.37
N SER A 99 10.02 -8.82 -23.18
CA SER A 99 9.02 -8.60 -22.12
C SER A 99 7.77 -9.47 -22.34
N ASP A 100 7.42 -10.27 -21.33
CA ASP A 100 6.30 -11.23 -21.36
C ASP A 100 5.35 -11.11 -20.15
N GLY A 101 5.44 -10.00 -19.40
CA GLY A 101 4.68 -9.75 -18.17
C GLY A 101 5.56 -9.11 -17.09
N PHE A 102 5.00 -8.90 -15.89
CA PHE A 102 5.74 -8.39 -14.75
C PHE A 102 6.07 -9.50 -13.73
N ALA A 103 7.08 -9.26 -12.90
CA ALA A 103 7.37 -10.06 -11.72
C ALA A 103 6.67 -9.44 -10.52
N LYS A 104 5.82 -10.21 -9.84
CA LYS A 104 5.15 -9.76 -8.63
C LYS A 104 6.13 -9.74 -7.47
N GLY A 105 6.09 -8.68 -6.68
CA GLY A 105 6.90 -8.53 -5.48
C GLY A 105 6.05 -8.08 -4.29
N GLU A 106 6.67 -8.17 -3.12
CA GLU A 106 6.15 -7.67 -1.86
C GLU A 106 6.95 -6.46 -1.40
N GLY A 107 6.37 -5.66 -0.52
CA GLY A 107 7.09 -4.54 0.07
C GLY A 107 6.23 -3.70 0.99
N CYS A 108 6.89 -2.96 1.87
CA CYS A 108 6.28 -1.93 2.68
C CYS A 108 7.11 -0.66 2.62
N SER A 109 6.47 0.49 2.77
CA SER A 109 7.12 1.80 2.78
C SER A 109 6.32 2.78 3.61
N ALA A 110 7.00 3.74 4.22
CA ALA A 110 6.39 4.88 4.89
C ALA A 110 7.13 6.16 4.51
N ILE A 111 6.40 7.26 4.35
CA ILE A 111 6.95 8.59 4.16
C ILE A 111 6.28 9.55 5.15
N TYR A 112 7.10 10.40 5.75
CA TYR A 112 6.66 11.54 6.53
C TYR A 112 6.78 12.79 5.66
N MET A 113 5.74 13.61 5.65
CA MET A 113 5.69 14.84 4.86
C MET A 113 5.22 15.98 5.75
N GLU A 114 5.93 17.10 5.69
CA GLU A 114 5.60 18.32 6.40
C GLU A 114 5.55 19.48 5.41
N TYR A 115 4.64 20.43 5.66
CA TYR A 115 4.59 21.65 4.88
C TYR A 115 5.41 22.74 5.57
N GLU A 116 6.66 22.88 5.13
CA GLU A 116 7.48 24.05 5.38
C GLU A 116 7.13 25.10 4.32
N GLY A 117 6.50 26.19 4.75
CA GLY A 117 6.28 27.33 3.87
C GLY A 117 7.60 27.80 3.29
N LYS A 118 7.64 28.09 2.00
CA LYS A 118 8.77 28.85 1.44
C LYS A 118 8.71 30.26 2.02
N GLU A 119 9.79 30.71 2.64
CA GLU A 119 10.04 32.15 2.87
C GLU A 119 9.96 32.94 1.55
#